data_AF-A0A972Y585-F1
#
_entry.id   AF-A0A972Y585-F1
#
_cell.length_a   1.000
_cell.length_b   1.000
_cell.length_c   1.000
_cell.angle_alpha   90.00
_cell.angle_beta   90.00
_cell.angle_gamma   90.00
#
_symmetry.space_group_name_H-M   'P 1'
#
loop_
_entity.id
_entity.type
_entity.pdbx_description
1 polymer ?
#
loop_
_entity_poly.entity_id
_entity_poly.type
_entity_poly.pdbx_seq_one_letter_code
_entity_poly.pdbx_strand_id
1 'polypeptide(L)'
;MKHFSLLVFIFSLFFVGTALSQDAIWPHEINKDGFLITIYEPENDTYIAHRLKSKTAFSIRSKTNDTPVFGMMWTTSLLEGDRNNKMVKLVSLVVDEVRFPDTVTDTDQEKFKQLIENEIPKWNIEISMDDLVNSLEEVSAHVNDIKSEAPNFIFVNEPSVLIIIDGEPKFKSVNPSYELIQNSTAFLAKDIKANTYFLKGGSFWYQASEPKGPWREAKKVPSSLKKIAKKSKAKSDEEEESAQYDGIPPKIIIADAGSELIIFDGEPSYAPLQNTNLLYVKNAESDLFLEVKTQEYFILISGRWFFAKQIEGPWTHLLSDDLPSEFRDINPESDKGHILASIAGTKEAKNAIYDAQIPQTAAVDRSSAKPSEVTYQGAPEFQNISGLNLSHAVNTESTVFKDKNTYFLCDNAVWFTSSSPYGPWEVADERPKEVSKIPASHPKYHTKYVYIYETTPTIVYVGYTPGYSGSYVYHNTVVYGTGHYYNPWYRGYYYHHHYTYGFNIRYDYWNGWSFGFSYGSPYYWWGYNYWRPGWYHWGPHYYRPPYYHRGYHYRPHRPPYYRRSGIKRYERPITYNNNGNLKPRPNVRPKPAPRPTPKPAPKPTPKPKPTPKPAPKPAPKPKPTPKPAPKP
;
A
#
# COMPACT_ATOMS: atom_id res chain seq x y z
N MET A 1 9.70 -9.53 -67.80
CA MET A 1 10.78 -8.71 -67.18
C MET A 1 10.13 -7.96 -66.02
N LYS A 2 10.30 -8.45 -64.77
CA LYS A 2 11.23 -7.89 -63.74
C LYS A 2 10.71 -6.53 -63.23
N HIS A 3 10.35 -6.28 -61.96
CA HIS A 3 10.75 -6.85 -60.67
C HIS A 3 9.67 -6.58 -59.59
N PHE A 4 9.47 -7.53 -58.67
CA PHE A 4 8.79 -7.29 -57.38
C PHE A 4 9.86 -7.33 -56.29
N SER A 5 9.98 -6.28 -55.49
CA SER A 5 10.96 -6.18 -54.40
C SER A 5 10.47 -6.97 -53.19
N LEU A 6 11.25 -7.97 -52.79
CA LEU A 6 11.08 -8.76 -51.56
C LEU A 6 11.88 -8.07 -50.44
N LEU A 7 11.20 -7.55 -49.42
CA LEU A 7 11.81 -7.04 -48.20
C LEU A 7 11.98 -8.22 -47.23
N VAL A 8 13.23 -8.66 -47.03
CA VAL A 8 13.60 -9.71 -46.07
C VAL A 8 13.98 -9.05 -44.76
N PHE A 9 13.19 -9.26 -43.71
CA PHE A 9 13.56 -8.93 -42.34
C PHE A 9 14.40 -10.08 -41.76
N ILE A 10 15.67 -9.83 -41.46
CA ILE A 10 16.57 -10.77 -40.79
C ILE A 10 16.55 -10.45 -39.30
N PHE A 11 15.97 -11.32 -38.47
CA PHE A 11 16.13 -11.29 -37.02
C PHE A 11 17.41 -12.02 -36.64
N SER A 12 18.33 -11.32 -35.99
CA SER A 12 19.61 -11.86 -35.52
C SER A 12 19.46 -12.31 -34.07
N LEU A 13 19.59 -13.62 -33.80
CA LEU A 13 19.67 -14.16 -32.43
C LEU A 13 21.05 -13.86 -31.83
N PHE A 14 21.08 -13.12 -30.72
CA PHE A 14 22.22 -13.12 -29.79
C PHE A 14 21.86 -13.93 -28.55
N PHE A 15 22.55 -15.06 -28.36
CA PHE A 15 22.55 -15.80 -27.09
C PHE A 15 23.62 -15.19 -26.18
N VAL A 16 23.21 -14.60 -25.06
CA VAL A 16 24.09 -14.35 -23.90
C VAL A 16 23.57 -15.23 -22.77
N GLY A 17 24.36 -16.22 -22.38
CA GLY A 17 24.04 -17.10 -21.26
C GLY A 17 24.33 -16.44 -19.92
N THR A 18 23.29 -16.32 -19.09
CA THR A 18 23.40 -16.09 -17.64
C THR A 18 22.55 -17.12 -16.89
N ALA A 19 23.01 -17.46 -15.69
CA ALA A 19 22.62 -18.62 -14.90
C ALA A 19 21.16 -18.60 -14.40
N LEU A 20 20.62 -19.82 -14.25
CA LEU A 20 19.24 -20.21 -13.98
C LEU A 20 18.59 -19.55 -12.74
N SER A 21 17.63 -18.65 -12.99
CA SER A 21 16.35 -18.61 -12.26
C SER A 21 15.37 -19.54 -13.00
N GLN A 22 14.43 -20.17 -12.30
CA GLN A 22 13.40 -21.01 -12.92
C GLN A 22 12.29 -20.12 -13.49
N ASP A 23 12.68 -19.23 -14.40
CA ASP A 23 11.75 -18.37 -15.15
C ASP A 23 10.97 -19.27 -16.11
N ALA A 24 9.68 -19.01 -16.28
CA ALA A 24 8.82 -19.77 -17.19
C ALA A 24 9.49 -19.85 -18.58
N ILE A 25 9.87 -21.06 -19.00
CA ILE A 25 10.56 -21.27 -20.28
C ILE A 25 9.53 -21.04 -21.38
N TRP A 26 9.48 -19.81 -21.90
CA TRP A 26 8.79 -19.49 -23.14
C TRP A 26 9.59 -20.05 -24.34
N PRO A 27 8.91 -20.42 -25.44
CA PRO A 27 7.46 -20.39 -25.65
C PRO A 27 6.70 -21.56 -25.00
N HIS A 28 5.38 -21.43 -24.88
CA HIS A 28 4.48 -22.50 -24.44
C HIS A 28 3.63 -23.07 -25.59
N GLU A 29 3.18 -24.32 -25.47
CA GLU A 29 2.46 -25.02 -26.54
C GLU A 29 1.12 -25.61 -26.08
N ILE A 30 0.10 -25.48 -26.93
CA ILE A 30 -1.20 -26.15 -26.82
C ILE A 30 -1.30 -27.17 -27.97
N ASN A 31 -1.49 -28.45 -27.65
CA ASN A 31 -1.72 -29.50 -28.64
C ASN A 31 -3.14 -30.03 -28.50
N LYS A 32 -4.07 -29.47 -29.29
CA LYS A 32 -5.49 -29.81 -29.24
C LYS A 32 -6.15 -29.73 -30.61
N ASP A 33 -7.18 -30.56 -30.80
CA ASP A 33 -8.06 -30.57 -31.97
C ASP A 33 -7.35 -30.65 -33.33
N GLY A 34 -6.18 -31.30 -33.38
CA GLY A 34 -5.38 -31.46 -34.58
C GLY A 34 -4.44 -30.28 -34.88
N PHE A 35 -4.37 -29.28 -33.99
CA PHE A 35 -3.51 -28.12 -34.08
C PHE A 35 -2.44 -28.12 -33.00
N LEU A 36 -1.27 -27.60 -33.36
CA LEU A 36 -0.21 -27.18 -32.45
C LEU A 36 -0.19 -25.65 -32.44
N ILE A 37 -0.55 -25.06 -31.31
CA ILE A 37 -0.54 -23.61 -31.09
C ILE A 37 0.63 -23.28 -30.18
N THR A 38 1.59 -22.49 -30.65
CA THR A 38 2.77 -22.04 -29.87
C THR A 38 2.58 -20.58 -29.49
N ILE A 39 2.55 -20.29 -28.19
CA ILE A 39 2.42 -18.95 -27.61
C ILE A 39 3.80 -18.44 -27.22
N TYR A 40 4.17 -17.25 -27.71
CA TYR A 40 5.45 -16.61 -27.38
C TYR A 40 5.31 -15.75 -26.12
N GLU A 41 6.45 -15.28 -25.61
CA GLU A 41 6.49 -14.45 -24.41
C GLU A 41 5.61 -13.19 -24.57
N PRO A 42 4.71 -12.91 -23.62
CA PRO A 42 3.84 -11.75 -23.69
C PRO A 42 4.56 -10.45 -23.32
N GLU A 43 4.29 -9.40 -24.07
CA GLU A 43 4.61 -8.02 -23.69
C GLU A 43 3.45 -7.46 -22.86
N ASN A 44 3.74 -7.04 -21.63
CA ASN A 44 2.73 -6.60 -20.67
C ASN A 44 2.55 -5.08 -20.73
N ASP A 45 1.32 -4.63 -20.92
CA ASP A 45 0.97 -3.23 -21.09
C ASP A 45 0.60 -2.59 -19.75
N THR A 46 -0.55 -2.99 -19.19
CA THR A 46 -1.08 -2.44 -17.93
C THR A 46 -1.56 -3.54 -17.00
N TYR A 47 -1.43 -3.31 -15.69
CA TYR A 47 -2.00 -4.17 -14.66
C TYR A 47 -2.89 -3.36 -13.73
N ILE A 48 -4.20 -3.39 -13.96
CA ILE A 48 -5.18 -2.61 -13.19
C ILE A 48 -6.33 -3.51 -12.78
N ALA A 49 -6.70 -3.49 -11.49
CA ALA A 49 -7.81 -4.27 -10.95
C ALA A 49 -7.70 -5.78 -11.30
N HIS A 50 -6.53 -6.37 -11.08
CA HIS A 50 -6.13 -7.75 -11.44
C HIS A 50 -6.08 -8.10 -12.91
N ARG A 51 -6.38 -7.15 -13.80
CA ARG A 51 -6.40 -7.39 -15.23
C ARG A 51 -5.06 -6.96 -15.78
N LEU A 52 -4.25 -7.96 -16.12
CA LEU A 52 -3.05 -7.77 -16.90
C LEU A 52 -3.46 -7.73 -18.37
N LYS A 53 -3.31 -6.57 -18.99
CA LYS A 53 -3.37 -6.46 -20.45
C LYS A 53 -2.02 -6.80 -21.02
N SER A 54 -2.03 -7.71 -21.98
CA SER A 54 -0.82 -8.14 -22.67
C SER A 54 -1.07 -8.21 -24.17
N LYS A 55 0.01 -8.11 -24.93
CA LYS A 55 0.03 -8.48 -26.35
C LYS A 55 1.07 -9.58 -26.54
N THR A 56 0.76 -10.58 -27.34
CA THR A 56 1.71 -11.67 -27.62
C THR A 56 1.56 -12.17 -29.04
N ALA A 57 2.70 -12.53 -29.63
CA ALA A 57 2.72 -13.28 -30.87
C ALA A 57 2.40 -14.75 -30.59
N PHE A 58 1.85 -15.43 -31.59
CA PHE A 58 1.67 -16.89 -31.53
C PHE A 58 1.74 -17.50 -32.93
N SER A 59 1.92 -18.80 -33.01
CA SER A 59 1.86 -19.54 -34.28
C SER A 59 0.97 -20.76 -34.17
N ILE A 60 0.34 -21.12 -35.30
CA ILE A 60 -0.52 -22.30 -35.41
C ILE A 60 -0.01 -23.17 -36.53
N ARG A 61 0.09 -24.47 -36.26
CA ARG A 61 0.41 -25.50 -37.24
C ARG A 61 -0.66 -26.59 -37.20
N SER A 62 -1.13 -27.02 -38.37
CA SER A 62 -2.04 -28.18 -38.46
C SER A 62 -1.22 -29.46 -38.59
N LYS A 63 -1.71 -30.57 -38.04
CA LYS A 63 -1.07 -31.89 -38.25
C LYS A 63 -1.03 -32.31 -39.72
N THR A 64 -1.86 -31.72 -40.58
CA THR A 64 -1.90 -32.01 -42.03
C THR A 64 -1.05 -31.04 -42.87
N ASN A 65 -0.59 -29.92 -42.30
CA ASN A 65 0.25 -28.93 -42.97
C ASN A 65 1.28 -28.37 -41.98
N ASP A 66 2.55 -28.67 -42.24
CA ASP A 66 3.68 -28.35 -41.35
C ASP A 66 4.10 -26.87 -41.40
N THR A 67 3.49 -26.07 -42.29
CA THR A 67 3.78 -24.63 -42.41
C THR A 67 3.05 -23.85 -41.30
N PRO A 68 3.76 -23.19 -40.36
CA PRO A 68 3.12 -22.42 -39.31
C PRO A 68 2.55 -21.09 -39.83
N VAL A 69 1.35 -20.75 -39.37
CA VAL A 69 0.73 -19.44 -39.58
C VAL A 69 0.91 -18.61 -38.31
N PHE A 70 1.51 -17.43 -38.44
CA PHE A 70 1.75 -16.52 -37.31
C PHE A 70 0.60 -15.52 -37.16
N GLY A 71 0.27 -15.22 -35.92
CA GLY A 71 -0.70 -14.20 -35.54
C GLY A 71 -0.24 -13.40 -34.32
N MET A 72 -1.01 -12.38 -33.99
CA MET A 72 -0.83 -11.58 -32.79
C MET A 72 -2.15 -11.53 -32.04
N MET A 73 -2.09 -11.57 -30.72
CA MET A 73 -3.28 -11.47 -29.88
C MET A 73 -3.09 -10.49 -28.74
N TRP A 74 -4.17 -9.83 -28.38
CA TRP A 74 -4.30 -9.00 -27.19
C TRP A 74 -5.15 -9.75 -26.20
N THR A 75 -4.67 -9.82 -24.96
CA THR A 75 -5.31 -10.59 -23.92
C THR A 75 -5.51 -9.74 -22.68
N THR A 76 -6.60 -10.05 -21.97
CA THR A 76 -6.84 -9.58 -20.63
C THR A 76 -6.80 -10.80 -19.71
N SER A 77 -5.71 -10.92 -18.97
CA SER A 77 -5.47 -11.99 -18.00
C SER A 77 -5.92 -11.55 -16.61
N LEU A 78 -6.73 -12.37 -15.94
CA LEU A 78 -7.06 -12.19 -14.53
C LEU A 78 -5.98 -12.84 -13.68
N LEU A 79 -5.25 -12.03 -12.89
CA LEU A 79 -4.21 -12.52 -11.99
C LEU A 79 -4.64 -12.43 -10.52
N GLU A 80 -4.43 -13.48 -9.75
CA GLU A 80 -4.54 -13.47 -8.30
C GLU A 80 -3.20 -13.13 -7.65
N GLY A 81 -3.19 -12.18 -6.71
CA GLY A 81 -1.98 -11.82 -5.97
C GLY A 81 -1.93 -12.46 -4.59
N ASP A 82 -0.80 -13.08 -4.26
CA ASP A 82 -0.43 -13.46 -2.90
C ASP A 82 0.66 -12.51 -2.38
N ARG A 83 0.23 -11.53 -1.57
CA ARG A 83 1.14 -10.55 -0.95
C ARG A 83 2.11 -11.17 0.04
N ASN A 84 1.77 -12.29 0.68
CA ASN A 84 2.66 -12.93 1.65
C ASN A 84 3.87 -13.56 0.97
N ASN A 85 3.64 -14.15 -0.20
CA ASN A 85 4.68 -14.84 -0.97
C ASN A 85 5.24 -14.00 -2.14
N LYS A 86 4.71 -12.78 -2.36
CA LYS A 86 5.07 -11.89 -3.49
C LYS A 86 4.96 -12.58 -4.85
N MET A 87 3.87 -13.33 -5.04
CA MET A 87 3.58 -14.03 -6.29
C MET A 87 2.24 -13.59 -6.85
N VAL A 88 2.12 -13.61 -8.17
CA VAL A 88 0.84 -13.53 -8.86
C VAL A 88 0.59 -14.82 -9.64
N LYS A 89 -0.68 -15.21 -9.76
CA LYS A 89 -1.09 -16.44 -10.42
C LYS A 89 -2.15 -16.16 -11.47
N LEU A 90 -2.01 -16.75 -12.65
CA LEU A 90 -3.04 -16.65 -13.69
C LEU A 90 -4.28 -17.47 -13.31
N VAL A 91 -5.45 -16.81 -13.25
CA VAL A 91 -6.75 -17.41 -12.93
C VAL A 91 -7.53 -17.73 -14.19
N SER A 92 -7.66 -16.73 -15.07
CA SER A 92 -8.35 -16.83 -16.35
C SER A 92 -7.71 -15.88 -17.37
N LEU A 93 -7.95 -16.13 -18.66
CA LEU A 93 -7.48 -15.31 -19.76
C LEU A 93 -8.62 -15.15 -20.76
N VAL A 94 -8.83 -13.91 -21.19
CA VAL A 94 -9.73 -13.57 -22.30
C VAL A 94 -8.86 -13.05 -23.44
N VAL A 95 -9.14 -13.50 -24.66
CA VAL A 95 -8.52 -12.95 -25.88
C VAL A 95 -9.42 -11.81 -26.36
N ASP A 96 -8.98 -10.58 -26.15
CA ASP A 96 -9.76 -9.40 -26.52
C ASP A 96 -9.79 -9.22 -28.04
N GLU A 97 -8.65 -9.43 -28.68
CA GLU A 97 -8.45 -9.27 -30.11
C GLU A 97 -7.44 -10.30 -30.62
N VAL A 98 -7.67 -10.81 -31.84
CA VAL A 98 -6.74 -11.66 -32.56
C VAL A 98 -6.54 -11.09 -33.97
N ARG A 99 -5.31 -11.12 -34.47
CA ARG A 99 -4.97 -10.74 -35.84
C ARG A 99 -4.22 -11.87 -36.53
N PHE A 100 -4.73 -12.27 -37.69
CA PHE A 100 -4.14 -13.26 -38.58
C PHE A 100 -3.98 -12.71 -40.00
N PRO A 101 -3.16 -13.35 -40.85
CA PRO A 101 -3.23 -13.17 -42.30
C PRO A 101 -4.62 -13.58 -42.84
N ASP A 102 -5.08 -12.92 -43.92
CA ASP A 102 -6.40 -13.13 -44.56
C ASP A 102 -6.69 -14.58 -45.01
N THR A 103 -5.68 -15.46 -44.95
CA THR A 103 -5.79 -16.89 -45.23
C THR A 103 -6.47 -17.69 -44.12
N VAL A 104 -6.73 -17.11 -42.94
CA VAL A 104 -7.40 -17.76 -41.80
C VAL A 104 -8.85 -17.29 -41.69
N THR A 105 -9.80 -18.22 -41.73
CA THR A 105 -11.24 -17.90 -41.70
C THR A 105 -11.69 -17.42 -40.32
N ASP A 106 -12.70 -16.54 -40.26
CA ASP A 106 -13.26 -16.03 -38.98
C ASP A 106 -13.70 -17.17 -38.04
N THR A 107 -14.23 -18.25 -38.60
CA THR A 107 -14.62 -19.46 -37.85
C THR A 107 -13.43 -20.12 -37.15
N ASP A 108 -12.28 -20.19 -37.83
CA ASP A 108 -11.06 -20.75 -37.24
C ASP A 108 -10.48 -19.81 -36.19
N GLN A 109 -10.54 -18.49 -36.41
CA GLN A 109 -10.08 -17.50 -35.43
C GLN A 109 -10.84 -17.63 -34.10
N GLU A 110 -12.17 -17.72 -34.15
CA GLU A 110 -12.99 -17.90 -32.95
C GLU A 110 -12.71 -19.23 -32.25
N LYS A 111 -12.49 -20.30 -33.02
CA LYS A 111 -12.10 -21.61 -32.47
C LYS A 111 -10.75 -21.53 -31.75
N PHE A 112 -9.75 -20.86 -32.32
CA PHE A 112 -8.44 -20.71 -31.68
C PHE A 112 -8.51 -19.87 -30.42
N LYS A 113 -9.30 -18.78 -30.44
CA LYS A 113 -9.58 -17.98 -29.25
C LYS A 113 -10.14 -18.85 -28.11
N GLN A 114 -11.19 -19.62 -28.38
CA GLN A 114 -11.79 -20.50 -27.36
C GLN A 114 -10.81 -21.57 -26.86
N LEU A 115 -9.98 -22.14 -27.72
CA LEU A 115 -8.94 -23.09 -27.32
C LEU A 115 -7.92 -22.44 -26.36
N ILE A 116 -7.45 -21.24 -26.70
CA ILE A 116 -6.48 -20.48 -25.91
C ILE A 116 -7.08 -20.12 -24.54
N GLU A 117 -8.28 -19.56 -24.51
CA GLU A 117 -8.99 -19.18 -23.28
C GLU A 117 -9.25 -20.37 -22.36
N ASN A 118 -9.49 -21.57 -22.92
CA ASN A 118 -9.74 -22.79 -22.15
C ASN A 118 -8.46 -23.47 -21.66
N GLU A 119 -7.36 -23.42 -22.41
CA GLU A 119 -6.16 -24.20 -22.11
C GLU A 119 -5.13 -23.43 -21.27
N ILE A 120 -4.90 -22.14 -21.53
CA ILE A 120 -3.88 -21.35 -20.81
C ILE A 120 -4.15 -21.32 -19.29
N PRO A 121 -5.38 -21.14 -18.78
CA PRO A 121 -5.64 -21.13 -17.33
C PRO A 121 -5.30 -22.44 -16.61
N LYS A 122 -5.11 -23.54 -17.35
CA LYS A 122 -4.72 -24.86 -16.81
C LYS A 122 -3.21 -24.97 -16.58
N TRP A 123 -2.40 -24.06 -17.14
CA TRP A 123 -0.94 -24.10 -17.03
C TRP A 123 -0.41 -23.75 -15.64
N ASN A 124 -1.27 -23.22 -14.75
CA ASN A 124 -0.88 -22.76 -13.42
C ASN A 124 0.31 -21.79 -13.46
N ILE A 125 0.27 -20.83 -14.39
CA ILE A 125 1.31 -19.80 -14.51
C ILE A 125 1.37 -19.02 -13.19
N GLU A 126 2.54 -19.03 -12.57
CA GLU A 126 2.88 -18.23 -11.41
C GLU A 126 4.07 -17.35 -11.79
N ILE A 127 3.92 -16.03 -11.61
CA ILE A 127 4.91 -15.02 -11.95
C ILE A 127 5.29 -14.34 -10.63
N SER A 128 6.58 -14.09 -10.43
CA SER A 128 6.97 -13.26 -9.29
C SER A 128 6.37 -11.86 -9.47
N MET A 129 5.96 -11.26 -8.36
CA MET A 129 5.42 -9.90 -8.37
C MET A 129 6.43 -8.92 -8.99
N ASP A 130 7.72 -9.12 -8.70
CA ASP A 130 8.82 -8.29 -9.19
C ASP A 130 8.97 -8.40 -10.72
N ASP A 131 8.83 -9.61 -11.30
CA ASP A 131 8.95 -9.82 -12.75
C ASP A 131 7.74 -9.26 -13.50
N LEU A 132 6.52 -9.48 -12.99
CA LEU A 132 5.31 -8.88 -13.56
C LEU A 132 5.47 -7.37 -13.64
N VAL A 133 5.90 -6.76 -12.54
CA VAL A 133 6.15 -5.33 -12.43
C VAL A 133 7.18 -4.83 -13.45
N ASN A 134 8.32 -5.52 -13.54
CA ASN A 134 9.40 -5.13 -14.46
C ASN A 134 8.99 -5.23 -15.93
N SER A 135 7.93 -6.00 -16.22
CA SER A 135 7.42 -6.20 -17.57
C SER A 135 6.35 -5.18 -18.02
N LEU A 136 5.84 -4.32 -17.14
CA LEU A 136 4.76 -3.36 -17.47
C LEU A 136 5.29 -2.11 -18.21
N GLU A 137 4.60 -1.71 -19.28
CA GLU A 137 4.87 -0.45 -20.00
C GLU A 137 4.44 0.79 -19.17
N GLU A 138 3.30 0.74 -18.47
CA GLU A 138 2.80 1.84 -17.62
C GLU A 138 2.27 1.38 -16.25
N VAL A 139 2.44 2.25 -15.24
CA VAL A 139 1.97 2.03 -13.86
C VAL A 139 0.93 3.08 -13.52
N SER A 140 -0.29 2.93 -14.05
CA SER A 140 -1.28 4.00 -14.07
C SER A 140 -2.36 3.86 -12.99
N ALA A 141 -2.17 4.50 -11.84
CA ALA A 141 -3.27 4.87 -10.94
C ALA A 141 -2.88 6.05 -10.03
N HIS A 142 -2.55 7.21 -10.60
CA HIS A 142 -2.30 8.41 -9.78
C HIS A 142 -3.62 9.04 -9.31
N VAL A 143 -3.64 9.48 -8.06
CA VAL A 143 -4.74 10.25 -7.48
C VAL A 143 -4.36 11.73 -7.45
N ASN A 144 -5.14 12.58 -8.12
CA ASN A 144 -4.84 14.02 -8.27
C ASN A 144 -5.56 14.93 -7.25
N ASP A 145 -6.45 14.39 -6.41
CA ASP A 145 -7.29 15.17 -5.48
C ASP A 145 -6.99 14.91 -4.00
N ILE A 146 -5.81 14.36 -3.70
CA ILE A 146 -5.30 14.22 -2.33
C ILE A 146 -4.85 15.57 -1.80
N LYS A 147 -5.27 15.88 -0.56
CA LYS A 147 -4.83 17.05 0.18
C LYS A 147 -3.55 16.72 0.96
N SER A 148 -2.58 17.61 0.93
CA SER A 148 -1.28 17.41 1.58
C SER A 148 -0.85 18.63 2.41
N GLU A 149 -1.80 19.43 2.90
CA GLU A 149 -1.49 20.48 3.87
C GLU A 149 -0.81 19.89 5.12
N ALA A 150 0.15 20.64 5.67
CA ALA A 150 0.86 20.25 6.87
C ALA A 150 -0.11 20.16 8.06
N PRO A 151 -0.08 19.08 8.86
CA PRO A 151 -0.78 19.07 10.14
C PRO A 151 -0.10 20.05 11.11
N ASN A 152 -0.76 20.31 12.23
CA ASN A 152 -0.12 21.00 13.33
C ASN A 152 0.92 20.07 13.99
N PHE A 153 2.21 20.37 13.82
CA PHE A 153 3.28 19.61 14.45
C PHE A 153 3.52 20.08 15.89
N ILE A 154 3.49 19.15 16.83
CA ILE A 154 3.70 19.42 18.26
C ILE A 154 4.96 18.68 18.69
N PHE A 155 5.99 19.45 19.07
CA PHE A 155 7.28 18.93 19.49
C PHE A 155 7.38 18.92 21.02
N VAL A 156 7.85 17.80 21.59
CA VAL A 156 8.02 17.65 23.04
C VAL A 156 9.26 16.85 23.38
N ASN A 157 9.88 17.17 24.52
CA ASN A 157 11.12 16.54 25.01
C ASN A 157 10.87 15.54 26.15
N GLU A 158 9.60 15.18 26.39
CA GLU A 158 9.16 14.30 27.47
C GLU A 158 8.03 13.36 27.00
N PRO A 159 7.89 12.16 27.60
CA PRO A 159 6.81 11.22 27.28
C PRO A 159 5.44 11.89 27.30
N SER A 160 4.78 11.92 26.15
CA SER A 160 3.50 12.61 25.96
C SER A 160 2.56 11.79 25.08
N VAL A 161 1.26 12.01 25.22
CA VAL A 161 0.22 11.42 24.37
C VAL A 161 -0.68 12.52 23.83
N LEU A 162 -0.86 12.51 22.51
CA LEU A 162 -1.80 13.36 21.79
C LEU A 162 -3.19 12.74 21.83
N ILE A 163 -4.22 13.48 22.23
CA ILE A 163 -5.61 13.05 22.15
C ILE A 163 -6.37 14.05 21.31
N ILE A 164 -7.10 13.53 20.32
CA ILE A 164 -7.91 14.35 19.43
C ILE A 164 -9.33 14.46 20.03
N ILE A 165 -9.81 15.68 20.17
CA ILE A 165 -11.23 16.00 20.36
C ILE A 165 -11.66 16.75 19.10
N ASP A 166 -12.39 16.11 18.21
CA ASP A 166 -12.72 16.66 16.88
C ASP A 166 -13.63 17.89 16.98
N GLY A 167 -13.02 19.09 16.88
CA GLY A 167 -13.66 20.37 17.16
C GLY A 167 -13.98 20.60 18.64
N GLU A 168 -15.00 21.43 18.91
CA GLU A 168 -15.40 21.74 20.28
C GLU A 168 -15.97 20.52 21.03
N PRO A 169 -15.59 20.27 22.31
CA PRO A 169 -16.09 19.13 23.08
C PRO A 169 -17.62 19.03 23.09
N LYS A 170 -18.15 17.88 22.68
CA LYS A 170 -19.58 17.59 22.70
C LYS A 170 -19.92 16.58 23.77
N PHE A 171 -20.79 16.99 24.70
CA PHE A 171 -21.18 16.21 25.85
C PHE A 171 -22.41 15.36 25.57
N LYS A 172 -22.40 14.12 26.07
CA LYS A 172 -23.55 13.23 26.08
C LYS A 172 -23.75 12.65 27.47
N SER A 173 -24.92 12.87 28.06
CA SER A 173 -25.24 12.36 29.40
C SER A 173 -25.23 10.83 29.41
N VAL A 174 -24.53 10.26 30.39
CA VAL A 174 -24.56 8.82 30.68
C VAL A 174 -25.52 8.53 31.83
N ASN A 175 -25.52 9.39 32.84
CA ASN A 175 -26.43 9.37 33.97
C ASN A 175 -26.43 10.77 34.63
N PRO A 176 -27.22 11.00 35.69
CA PRO A 176 -27.29 12.32 36.35
C PRO A 176 -25.98 12.83 36.96
N SER A 177 -24.94 12.00 37.06
CA SER A 177 -23.64 12.37 37.62
C SER A 177 -22.54 12.58 36.57
N TYR A 178 -22.66 11.98 35.39
CA TYR A 178 -21.59 11.97 34.39
C TYR A 178 -22.06 12.24 32.96
N GLU A 179 -21.28 13.03 32.24
CA GLU A 179 -21.35 13.21 30.78
C GLU A 179 -20.07 12.68 30.15
N LEU A 180 -20.15 12.13 28.93
CA LEU A 180 -18.97 11.76 28.13
C LEU A 180 -18.75 12.76 27.00
N ILE A 181 -17.48 13.01 26.66
CA ILE A 181 -17.12 13.72 25.45
C ILE A 181 -17.16 12.71 24.30
N GLN A 182 -18.10 12.87 23.37
CA GLN A 182 -18.40 11.85 22.35
C GLN A 182 -17.59 11.99 21.06
N ASN A 183 -17.03 13.17 20.79
CA ASN A 183 -16.16 13.46 19.64
C ASN A 183 -14.69 13.31 19.96
N SER A 184 -14.36 12.32 20.79
CA SER A 184 -12.98 11.96 21.05
C SER A 184 -12.81 10.47 20.89
N THR A 185 -11.59 10.11 20.55
CA THR A 185 -11.12 8.75 20.41
C THR A 185 -10.72 8.11 21.76
N ALA A 186 -10.55 8.92 22.80
CA ALA A 186 -10.22 8.51 24.16
C ALA A 186 -11.45 8.56 25.08
N PHE A 187 -11.42 7.80 26.17
CA PHE A 187 -12.45 7.92 27.21
C PHE A 187 -12.26 9.22 27.97
N LEU A 188 -13.20 10.14 27.80
CA LEU A 188 -13.25 11.44 28.46
C LEU A 188 -14.63 11.63 29.10
N ALA A 189 -14.64 11.96 30.39
CA ALA A 189 -15.87 12.11 31.16
C ALA A 189 -15.84 13.40 32.00
N LYS A 190 -16.98 14.04 32.16
CA LYS A 190 -17.21 15.14 33.09
C LYS A 190 -18.03 14.63 34.27
N ASP A 191 -17.52 14.80 35.48
CA ASP A 191 -18.32 14.75 36.71
C ASP A 191 -19.09 16.07 36.82
N ILE A 192 -20.43 15.98 36.71
CA ILE A 192 -21.30 17.16 36.61
C ILE A 192 -21.27 17.98 37.89
N LYS A 193 -21.29 17.32 39.06
CA LYS A 193 -21.38 17.99 40.36
C LYS A 193 -20.04 18.60 40.75
N ALA A 194 -18.96 17.87 40.53
CA ALA A 194 -17.61 18.35 40.87
C ALA A 194 -17.02 19.27 39.79
N ASN A 195 -17.68 19.39 38.63
CA ASN A 195 -17.16 20.05 37.43
C ASN A 195 -15.72 19.64 37.11
N THR A 196 -15.43 18.34 37.26
CA THR A 196 -14.09 17.77 37.06
C THR A 196 -14.12 16.83 35.88
N TYR A 197 -13.13 16.97 35.00
CA TYR A 197 -12.96 16.12 33.84
C TYR A 197 -12.02 14.98 34.19
N PHE A 198 -12.29 13.81 33.65
CA PHE A 198 -11.51 12.59 33.85
C PHE A 198 -11.19 11.95 32.51
N LEU A 199 -9.99 11.40 32.39
CA LEU A 199 -9.49 10.71 31.21
C LEU A 199 -8.93 9.36 31.61
N LYS A 200 -9.25 8.32 30.83
CA LYS A 200 -8.65 6.99 30.98
C LYS A 200 -7.73 6.70 29.80
N GLY A 201 -6.45 6.43 30.08
CA GLY A 201 -5.48 5.99 29.06
C GLY A 201 -4.47 5.00 29.66
N GLY A 202 -4.18 3.89 28.96
CA GLY A 202 -3.21 2.88 29.41
C GLY A 202 -3.57 2.28 30.77
N SER A 203 -2.65 2.33 31.73
CA SER A 203 -2.89 2.01 33.16
C SER A 203 -3.30 3.22 33.99
N PHE A 204 -3.23 4.43 33.42
CA PHE A 204 -3.37 5.70 34.14
C PHE A 204 -4.79 6.25 34.10
N TRP A 205 -5.05 7.17 35.03
CA TRP A 205 -6.19 8.06 35.01
C TRP A 205 -5.67 9.49 35.15
N TYR A 206 -6.34 10.42 34.48
CA TYR A 206 -6.04 11.84 34.56
C TYR A 206 -7.29 12.63 34.94
N GLN A 207 -7.08 13.83 35.47
CA GLN A 207 -8.13 14.79 35.77
C GLN A 207 -7.74 16.20 35.31
N ALA A 208 -8.75 17.02 34.99
CA ALA A 208 -8.60 18.43 34.62
C ALA A 208 -9.81 19.25 35.09
N SER A 209 -9.65 20.57 35.20
CA SER A 209 -10.74 21.53 35.43
C SER A 209 -11.49 21.90 34.15
N GLU A 210 -10.87 21.66 32.99
CA GLU A 210 -11.40 21.97 31.67
C GLU A 210 -11.19 20.79 30.72
N PRO A 211 -12.04 20.63 29.68
CA PRO A 211 -11.98 19.48 28.78
C PRO A 211 -10.71 19.42 27.94
N LYS A 212 -10.08 20.56 27.65
CA LYS A 212 -8.82 20.63 26.88
C LYS A 212 -7.57 20.57 27.79
N GLY A 213 -7.74 20.39 29.10
CA GLY A 213 -6.65 20.37 30.08
C GLY A 213 -6.45 21.71 30.79
N PRO A 214 -5.33 21.92 31.50
CA PRO A 214 -4.22 20.99 31.66
C PRO A 214 -4.62 19.73 32.43
N TRP A 215 -4.16 18.58 31.95
CA TRP A 215 -4.42 17.29 32.56
C TRP A 215 -3.29 16.90 33.50
N ARG A 216 -3.64 16.29 34.62
CA ARG A 216 -2.71 15.74 35.61
C ARG A 216 -3.16 14.37 36.05
N GLU A 217 -2.23 13.54 36.51
CA GLU A 217 -2.55 12.21 37.04
C GLU A 217 -3.61 12.31 38.17
N ALA A 218 -4.66 11.49 38.05
CA ALA A 218 -5.74 11.40 39.02
C ALA A 218 -5.48 10.22 39.98
N LYS A 219 -5.05 10.55 41.20
CA LYS A 219 -4.84 9.54 42.27
C LYS A 219 -6.15 8.95 42.82
N LYS A 220 -7.26 9.68 42.68
CA LYS A 220 -8.59 9.28 43.15
C LYS A 220 -9.58 9.40 42.01
N VAL A 221 -10.23 8.29 41.66
CA VAL A 221 -11.27 8.24 40.63
C VAL A 221 -12.49 7.53 41.20
N PRO A 222 -13.70 8.11 41.08
CA PRO A 222 -14.93 7.48 41.55
C PRO A 222 -15.13 6.07 41.01
N SER A 223 -15.55 5.13 41.88
CA SER A 223 -15.76 3.73 41.49
C SER A 223 -16.90 3.58 40.46
N SER A 224 -17.91 4.44 40.53
CA SER A 224 -18.97 4.60 39.52
C SER A 224 -18.38 4.89 38.14
N LEU A 225 -17.46 5.85 38.04
CA LEU A 225 -16.82 6.23 36.79
C LEU A 225 -15.92 5.13 36.23
N LYS A 226 -15.16 4.43 37.10
CA LYS A 226 -14.38 3.25 36.68
C LYS A 226 -15.27 2.16 36.04
N LYS A 227 -16.48 1.95 36.57
CA LYS A 227 -17.46 1.02 35.99
C LYS A 227 -17.96 1.50 34.62
N ILE A 228 -18.20 2.81 34.44
CA ILE A 228 -18.57 3.40 33.15
C ILE A 228 -17.45 3.17 32.13
N ALA A 229 -16.20 3.48 32.49
CA ALA A 229 -15.04 3.25 31.61
C ALA A 229 -14.87 1.76 31.25
N LYS A 230 -15.05 0.84 32.21
CA LYS A 230 -14.99 -0.61 31.92
C LYS A 230 -16.07 -1.04 30.94
N LYS A 231 -17.30 -0.52 31.06
CA LYS A 231 -18.40 -0.77 30.10
C LYS A 231 -18.12 -0.17 28.73
N SER A 232 -17.36 0.91 28.67
CA SER A 232 -16.99 1.56 27.41
C SER A 232 -15.88 0.87 26.62
N LYS A 233 -15.12 -0.03 27.24
CA LYS A 233 -14.05 -0.73 26.54
C LYS A 233 -14.64 -1.64 25.47
N ALA A 234 -14.14 -1.58 24.24
CA ALA A 234 -14.53 -2.50 23.19
C ALA A 234 -14.27 -3.96 23.65
N LYS A 235 -15.21 -4.86 23.36
CA LYS A 235 -14.99 -6.30 23.54
C LYS A 235 -13.99 -6.77 22.47
N SER A 236 -12.84 -7.27 22.88
CA SER A 236 -11.91 -8.00 21.99
C SER A 236 -11.97 -9.48 22.33
N ASP A 237 -12.09 -10.33 21.31
CA ASP A 237 -12.10 -11.79 21.45
C ASP A 237 -10.70 -12.41 21.68
N GLU A 238 -9.65 -11.57 21.71
CA GLU A 238 -8.27 -11.97 21.98
C GLU A 238 -7.81 -11.25 23.27
N GLU A 239 -7.40 -12.02 24.29
CA GLU A 239 -6.64 -11.52 25.44
C GLU A 239 -5.25 -11.16 24.92
N GLU A 240 -5.12 -9.98 24.33
CA GLU A 240 -3.83 -9.50 23.85
C GLU A 240 -2.94 -9.15 25.04
N GLU A 241 -1.77 -9.78 25.09
CA GLU A 241 -0.70 -9.52 26.05
C GLU A 241 -0.29 -8.04 25.97
N SER A 242 -0.80 -7.24 26.92
CA SER A 242 -0.43 -5.84 27.05
C SER A 242 1.03 -5.76 27.44
N ALA A 243 1.88 -5.16 26.62
CA ALA A 243 3.08 -4.53 27.15
C ALA A 243 2.61 -3.39 28.07
N GLN A 244 2.55 -3.68 29.37
CA GLN A 244 2.17 -2.71 30.38
C GLN A 244 3.28 -1.63 30.39
N TYR A 245 2.93 -0.39 30.04
CA TYR A 245 3.85 0.72 30.21
C TYR A 245 3.94 1.02 31.71
N ASP A 246 5.10 0.73 32.29
CA ASP A 246 5.39 0.96 33.72
C ASP A 246 6.21 2.26 33.95
N GLY A 247 6.34 3.11 32.93
CA GLY A 247 7.02 4.40 33.06
C GLY A 247 6.17 5.48 33.74
N ILE A 248 6.70 6.70 33.81
CA ILE A 248 6.01 7.87 34.38
C ILE A 248 4.74 8.16 33.55
N PRO A 249 3.59 8.51 34.17
CA PRO A 249 2.38 8.91 33.46
C PRO A 249 2.69 9.96 32.38
N PRO A 250 2.45 9.66 31.09
CA PRO A 250 2.74 10.61 30.01
C PRO A 250 1.92 11.89 30.14
N LYS A 251 2.48 13.01 29.69
CA LYS A 251 1.76 14.27 29.58
C LYS A 251 0.66 14.18 28.54
N ILE A 252 -0.53 14.72 28.84
CA ILE A 252 -1.64 14.73 27.89
C ILE A 252 -1.64 16.04 27.12
N ILE A 253 -1.70 15.93 25.80
CA ILE A 253 -1.86 17.05 24.88
C ILE A 253 -3.19 16.84 24.16
N ILE A 254 -4.10 17.80 24.29
CA ILE A 254 -5.37 17.79 23.55
C ILE A 254 -5.20 18.65 22.30
N ALA A 255 -5.61 18.13 21.14
CA ALA A 255 -5.76 18.91 19.92
C ALA A 255 -7.17 18.78 19.36
N ASP A 256 -7.63 19.81 18.66
CA ASP A 256 -8.97 19.88 18.07
C ASP A 256 -9.02 19.79 16.54
N ALA A 257 -7.85 19.64 15.93
CA ALA A 257 -7.66 19.42 14.50
C ALA A 257 -6.52 18.42 14.24
N GLY A 258 -6.35 18.02 12.97
CA GLY A 258 -5.28 17.12 12.54
C GLY A 258 -3.91 17.64 12.98
N SER A 259 -3.30 16.93 13.93
CA SER A 259 -2.03 17.29 14.56
C SER A 259 -1.13 16.06 14.63
N GLU A 260 0.18 16.25 14.63
CA GLU A 260 1.17 15.17 14.79
C GLU A 260 2.06 15.46 15.98
N LEU A 261 2.24 14.46 16.83
CA LEU A 261 3.11 14.56 18.00
C LEU A 261 4.48 14.00 17.68
N ILE A 262 5.51 14.84 17.85
CA ILE A 262 6.91 14.49 17.67
C ILE A 262 7.57 14.50 19.04
N ILE A 263 7.95 13.31 19.52
CA ILE A 263 8.52 13.12 20.85
C ILE A 263 10.02 12.87 20.74
N PHE A 264 10.79 13.61 21.51
CA PHE A 264 12.21 13.40 21.76
C PHE A 264 12.41 12.81 23.15
N ASP A 265 13.34 11.87 23.26
CA ASP A 265 13.88 11.43 24.56
C ASP A 265 14.93 12.45 25.03
N GLY A 266 14.47 13.48 25.74
CA GLY A 266 15.28 14.65 26.11
C GLY A 266 15.45 15.65 24.96
N GLU A 267 16.54 16.42 24.99
CA GLU A 267 16.85 17.37 23.92
C GLU A 267 17.16 16.66 22.59
N PRO A 268 16.78 17.20 21.41
CA PRO A 268 17.04 16.58 20.12
C PRO A 268 18.53 16.23 19.91
N SER A 269 18.79 14.98 19.57
CA SER A 269 20.13 14.44 19.36
C SER A 269 20.29 13.99 17.90
N TYR A 270 21.24 14.61 17.21
CA TYR A 270 21.47 14.39 15.78
C TYR A 270 22.55 13.34 15.53
N ALA A 271 22.37 12.54 14.47
CA ALA A 271 23.38 11.63 13.94
C ALA A 271 23.48 11.76 12.41
N PRO A 272 24.67 11.60 11.83
CA PRO A 272 24.85 11.68 10.38
C PRO A 272 24.27 10.45 9.68
N LEU A 273 23.65 10.67 8.51
CA LEU A 273 23.39 9.62 7.54
C LEU A 273 24.61 9.47 6.62
N GLN A 274 25.21 8.28 6.64
CA GLN A 274 26.43 8.00 5.88
C GLN A 274 26.26 8.35 4.39
N ASN A 275 27.30 8.96 3.81
CA ASN A 275 27.36 9.36 2.39
C ASN A 275 26.35 10.44 1.95
N THR A 276 25.75 11.18 2.89
CA THR A 276 24.83 12.30 2.60
C THR A 276 25.23 13.56 3.39
N ASN A 277 24.61 14.70 3.13
CA ASN A 277 24.71 15.89 4.00
C ASN A 277 23.52 16.00 4.97
N LEU A 278 22.88 14.87 5.27
CA LEU A 278 21.72 14.79 6.14
C LEU A 278 22.12 14.34 7.54
N LEU A 279 21.55 15.02 8.53
CA LEU A 279 21.47 14.54 9.90
C LEU A 279 20.04 14.03 10.15
N TYR A 280 19.89 12.99 10.97
CA TYR A 280 18.58 12.57 11.48
C TYR A 280 18.54 12.68 13.01
N VAL A 281 17.36 12.91 13.56
CA VAL A 281 17.17 12.95 15.02
C VAL A 281 17.03 11.54 15.56
N LYS A 282 18.09 11.03 16.21
CA LYS A 282 18.20 9.61 16.62
C LYS A 282 17.41 9.26 17.88
N ASN A 283 17.12 10.25 18.72
CA ASN A 283 16.32 10.12 19.93
C ASN A 283 14.86 10.52 19.71
N ALA A 284 14.43 10.65 18.45
CA ALA A 284 13.03 10.67 18.07
C ALA A 284 12.65 9.31 17.49
N GLU A 285 11.42 8.87 17.70
CA GLU A 285 10.89 7.82 16.85
C GLU A 285 10.70 8.36 15.43
N SER A 286 10.14 9.57 15.28
CA SER A 286 9.75 10.16 13.99
C SER A 286 10.91 10.32 12.99
N ASP A 287 10.56 10.31 11.71
CA ASP A 287 11.51 10.51 10.61
C ASP A 287 11.73 12.00 10.35
N LEU A 288 12.58 12.60 11.19
CA LEU A 288 12.96 14.01 11.17
C LEU A 288 14.46 14.15 10.83
N PHE A 289 14.74 15.02 9.85
CA PHE A 289 16.06 15.24 9.26
C PHE A 289 16.41 16.72 9.24
N LEU A 290 17.70 17.02 9.19
CA LEU A 290 18.27 18.34 9.00
C LEU A 290 19.32 18.26 7.89
N GLU A 291 19.15 19.03 6.82
CA GLU A 291 20.17 19.18 5.77
C GLU A 291 21.22 20.19 6.22
N VAL A 292 22.48 19.76 6.28
CA VAL A 292 23.57 20.58 6.84
C VAL A 292 23.86 21.83 6.00
N LYS A 293 23.71 21.75 4.67
CA LYS A 293 24.04 22.85 3.76
C LYS A 293 23.06 24.02 3.85
N THR A 294 21.77 23.71 3.90
CA THR A 294 20.68 24.69 3.86
C THR A 294 20.17 25.02 5.27
N GLN A 295 20.48 24.18 6.27
CA GLN A 295 19.89 24.21 7.60
C GLN A 295 18.37 24.08 7.57
N GLU A 296 17.85 23.34 6.57
CA GLU A 296 16.42 23.05 6.46
C GLU A 296 16.07 21.71 7.10
N TYR A 297 14.97 21.69 7.83
CA TYR A 297 14.40 20.51 8.44
C TYR A 297 13.44 19.84 7.47
N PHE A 298 13.45 18.51 7.45
CA PHE A 298 12.54 17.68 6.68
C PHE A 298 11.89 16.64 7.58
N ILE A 299 10.59 16.46 7.46
CA ILE A 299 9.86 15.44 8.21
C ILE A 299 8.94 14.63 7.29
N LEU A 300 8.92 13.31 7.50
CA LEU A 300 8.06 12.38 6.77
C LEU A 300 6.92 11.92 7.68
N ILE A 301 5.68 12.19 7.28
CA ILE A 301 4.46 11.71 7.96
C ILE A 301 3.47 11.18 6.94
N SER A 302 2.90 10.00 7.17
CA SER A 302 1.85 9.42 6.31
C SER A 302 2.23 9.38 4.82
N GLY A 303 3.53 9.17 4.53
CA GLY A 303 4.10 9.17 3.17
C GLY A 303 4.31 10.55 2.54
N ARG A 304 4.05 11.64 3.26
CA ARG A 304 4.20 13.03 2.80
C ARG A 304 5.40 13.70 3.43
N TRP A 305 6.15 14.44 2.61
CA TRP A 305 7.27 15.24 3.06
C TRP A 305 6.84 16.66 3.38
N PHE A 306 7.37 17.17 4.48
CA PHE A 306 7.23 18.56 4.86
C PHE A 306 8.61 19.12 5.18
N PHE A 307 8.82 20.39 4.88
CA PHE A 307 10.06 21.09 5.20
C PHE A 307 9.79 22.39 5.97
N ALA A 308 10.78 22.81 6.76
CA ALA A 308 10.77 24.07 7.49
C ALA A 308 12.20 24.58 7.71
N LYS A 309 12.36 25.90 7.88
CA LYS A 309 13.66 26.51 8.24
C LYS A 309 14.00 26.42 9.73
N GLN A 310 13.00 26.12 10.55
CA GLN A 310 13.08 25.95 11.99
C GLN A 310 12.25 24.73 12.36
N ILE A 311 12.68 24.01 13.40
CA ILE A 311 12.01 22.76 13.80
C ILE A 311 10.56 23.02 14.26
N GLU A 312 10.28 24.20 14.81
CA GLU A 312 8.94 24.64 15.22
C GLU A 312 8.02 24.99 14.03
N GLY A 313 8.55 25.04 12.81
CA GLY A 313 7.84 25.43 11.60
C GLY A 313 8.02 26.91 11.22
N PRO A 314 7.14 27.47 10.38
CA PRO A 314 6.00 26.81 9.75
C PRO A 314 6.45 25.70 8.79
N TRP A 315 5.71 24.58 8.82
CA TRP A 315 5.96 23.44 7.96
C TRP A 315 5.19 23.57 6.65
N THR A 316 5.88 23.32 5.53
CA THR A 316 5.30 23.38 4.19
C THR A 316 5.45 22.04 3.51
N HIS A 317 4.41 21.58 2.81
CA HIS A 317 4.48 20.34 2.06
C HIS A 317 5.46 20.44 0.89
N LEU A 318 6.21 19.36 0.68
CA LEU A 318 7.17 19.19 -0.40
C LEU A 318 6.81 17.91 -1.17
N LEU A 319 6.79 17.98 -2.50
CA LEU A 319 6.65 16.75 -3.29
C LEU A 319 7.90 15.90 -3.15
N SER A 320 7.74 14.59 -3.22
CA SER A 320 8.86 13.65 -3.10
C SER A 320 9.91 13.85 -4.20
N ASP A 321 9.51 14.31 -5.39
CA ASP A 321 10.40 14.64 -6.50
C ASP A 321 11.26 15.89 -6.24
N ASP A 322 10.82 16.77 -5.34
CA ASP A 322 11.47 18.05 -5.02
C ASP A 322 12.44 17.94 -3.83
N LEU A 323 12.60 16.75 -3.25
CA LEU A 323 13.58 16.51 -2.18
C LEU A 323 15.01 16.71 -2.70
N PRO A 324 15.94 17.14 -1.82
CA PRO A 324 17.37 17.14 -2.14
C PRO A 324 17.82 15.77 -2.66
N SER A 325 18.60 15.76 -3.74
CA SER A 325 18.95 14.51 -4.45
C SER A 325 19.63 13.46 -3.55
N GLU A 326 20.35 13.92 -2.53
CA GLU A 326 21.04 13.08 -1.55
C GLU A 326 20.13 12.19 -0.70
N PHE A 327 18.82 12.48 -0.61
CA PHE A 327 17.85 11.55 -0.01
C PHE A 327 17.82 10.21 -0.77
N ARG A 328 18.07 10.21 -2.08
CA ARG A 328 18.14 8.98 -2.90
C ARG A 328 19.40 8.14 -2.64
N ASP A 329 20.43 8.75 -2.05
CA ASP A 329 21.72 8.11 -1.78
C ASP A 329 21.77 7.42 -0.40
N ILE A 330 20.68 7.49 0.36
CA ILE A 330 20.56 6.81 1.66
C ILE A 330 20.71 5.30 1.46
N ASN A 331 21.60 4.70 2.25
CA ASN A 331 21.80 3.25 2.24
C ASN A 331 20.51 2.52 2.68
N PRO A 332 19.93 1.63 1.85
CA PRO A 332 18.74 0.85 2.20
C PRO A 332 18.87 0.02 3.48
N GLU A 333 20.09 -0.36 3.86
CA GLU A 333 20.39 -1.14 5.07
C GLU A 333 20.65 -0.26 6.31
N SER A 334 20.51 1.06 6.20
CA SER A 334 20.64 1.96 7.36
C SER A 334 19.39 1.97 8.23
N ASP A 335 19.50 2.51 9.45
CA ASP A 335 18.36 2.73 10.36
C ASP A 335 17.23 3.59 9.77
N LYS A 336 17.50 4.31 8.67
CA LYS A 336 16.55 5.15 7.95
C LYS A 336 16.29 4.69 6.51
N GLY A 337 16.71 3.48 6.14
CA GLY A 337 16.49 2.94 4.78
C GLY A 337 15.02 2.80 4.40
N HIS A 338 14.12 2.63 5.37
CA HIS A 338 12.67 2.50 5.13
C HIS A 338 12.05 3.72 4.44
N ILE A 339 12.62 4.92 4.63
CA ILE A 339 12.08 6.15 4.05
C ILE A 339 12.24 6.21 2.53
N LEU A 340 13.11 5.37 1.93
CA LEU A 340 13.28 5.27 0.48
C LEU A 340 11.96 4.96 -0.23
N ALA A 341 11.03 4.26 0.42
CA ALA A 341 9.68 4.01 -0.10
C ALA A 341 8.84 5.29 -0.32
N SER A 342 9.24 6.39 0.33
CA SER A 342 8.62 7.72 0.18
C SER A 342 9.51 8.70 -0.59
N ILE A 343 10.57 8.24 -1.26
CA ILE A 343 11.47 9.09 -2.06
C ILE A 343 11.34 8.71 -3.54
N ALA A 344 10.87 9.64 -4.37
CA ALA A 344 10.62 9.40 -5.77
C ALA A 344 11.91 9.04 -6.52
N GLY A 345 11.81 8.05 -7.40
CA GLY A 345 12.92 7.54 -8.21
C GLY A 345 13.71 6.39 -7.59
N THR A 346 13.48 6.06 -6.32
CA THR A 346 14.10 4.89 -5.67
C THR A 346 13.43 3.58 -6.12
N LYS A 347 14.10 2.45 -5.90
CA LYS A 347 13.52 1.11 -6.15
C LYS A 347 12.36 0.84 -5.18
N GLU A 348 12.52 1.28 -3.95
CA GLU A 348 11.59 1.09 -2.84
C GLU A 348 10.28 1.86 -3.06
N ALA A 349 10.33 3.09 -3.59
CA ALA A 349 9.13 3.86 -3.90
C ALA A 349 8.34 3.24 -5.06
N LYS A 350 9.03 2.78 -6.11
CA LYS A 350 8.41 2.01 -7.19
C LYS A 350 7.73 0.76 -6.64
N ASN A 351 8.46 -0.02 -5.84
CA ASN A 351 7.93 -1.19 -5.15
C ASN A 351 6.69 -0.90 -4.29
N ALA A 352 6.67 0.22 -3.58
CA ALA A 352 5.53 0.62 -2.76
C ALA A 352 4.30 0.97 -3.61
N ILE A 353 4.48 1.66 -4.74
CA ILE A 353 3.42 1.93 -5.72
C ILE A 353 2.83 0.61 -6.24
N TYR A 354 3.70 -0.35 -6.54
CA TYR A 354 3.26 -1.67 -6.99
C TYR A 354 2.47 -2.40 -5.91
N ASP A 355 2.98 -2.47 -4.68
CA ASP A 355 2.26 -3.07 -3.55
C ASP A 355 0.87 -2.44 -3.34
N ALA A 356 0.76 -1.12 -3.49
CA ALA A 356 -0.52 -0.41 -3.40
C ALA A 356 -1.52 -0.76 -4.51
N GLN A 357 -1.05 -1.34 -5.62
CA GLN A 357 -1.86 -1.83 -6.72
C GLN A 357 -2.11 -3.33 -6.67
N ILE A 358 -1.60 -4.04 -5.65
CA ILE A 358 -1.87 -5.48 -5.44
C ILE A 358 -3.14 -5.65 -4.62
N PRO A 359 -4.24 -6.03 -5.27
CA PRO A 359 -5.44 -6.40 -4.56
C PRO A 359 -5.33 -7.75 -3.82
N GLN A 360 -5.97 -7.80 -2.65
CA GLN A 360 -6.22 -9.04 -1.93
C GLN A 360 -7.56 -9.64 -2.36
N THR A 361 -7.56 -10.92 -2.70
CA THR A 361 -8.73 -11.67 -3.21
C THR A 361 -9.41 -12.51 -2.14
N ALA A 362 -10.69 -12.78 -2.38
CA ALA A 362 -11.44 -13.80 -1.66
C ALA A 362 -12.52 -14.44 -2.54
N ALA A 363 -12.86 -15.68 -2.22
CA ALA A 363 -14.06 -16.34 -2.71
C ALA A 363 -15.16 -16.23 -1.65
N VAL A 364 -16.30 -15.66 -2.04
CA VAL A 364 -17.45 -15.43 -1.18
C VAL A 364 -18.55 -16.41 -1.54
N ASP A 365 -18.91 -17.28 -0.61
CA ASP A 365 -20.03 -18.20 -0.74
C ASP A 365 -21.35 -17.48 -0.47
N ARG A 366 -22.24 -17.47 -1.47
CA ARG A 366 -23.51 -16.73 -1.41
C ARG A 366 -24.45 -17.20 -0.31
N SER A 367 -24.41 -18.50 0.03
CA SER A 367 -25.35 -19.09 0.98
C SER A 367 -24.98 -18.77 2.44
N SER A 368 -23.67 -18.67 2.71
CA SER A 368 -23.13 -18.58 4.06
C SER A 368 -22.55 -17.21 4.42
N ALA A 369 -22.17 -16.38 3.44
CA ALA A 369 -21.69 -15.02 3.70
C ALA A 369 -22.84 -14.12 4.16
N LYS A 370 -22.66 -13.45 5.30
CA LYS A 370 -23.62 -12.50 5.87
C LYS A 370 -22.96 -11.15 6.19
N PRO A 371 -23.59 -10.02 5.85
CA PRO A 371 -23.14 -8.69 6.27
C PRO A 371 -23.29 -8.47 7.77
N SER A 372 -22.50 -7.54 8.29
CA SER A 372 -22.76 -6.91 9.57
C SER A 372 -24.15 -6.26 9.56
N GLU A 373 -24.81 -6.20 10.72
CA GLU A 373 -26.11 -5.54 10.85
C GLU A 373 -26.01 -4.04 10.51
N VAL A 374 -26.92 -3.56 9.66
CA VAL A 374 -27.02 -2.15 9.30
C VAL A 374 -28.01 -1.45 10.24
N THR A 375 -27.50 -0.54 11.07
CA THR A 375 -28.33 0.21 12.03
C THR A 375 -28.37 1.69 11.66
N TYR A 376 -29.57 2.26 11.61
CA TYR A 376 -29.80 3.68 11.31
C TYR A 376 -30.25 4.43 12.56
N GLN A 377 -29.88 5.70 12.66
CA GLN A 377 -30.47 6.61 13.63
C GLN A 377 -31.75 7.21 13.05
N GLY A 378 -32.88 6.57 13.36
CA GLY A 378 -34.18 6.88 12.75
C GLY A 378 -34.40 6.16 11.42
N ALA A 379 -35.28 6.70 10.58
CA ALA A 379 -35.51 6.18 9.23
C ALA A 379 -34.28 6.42 8.32
N PRO A 380 -33.93 5.52 7.39
CA PRO A 380 -32.80 5.68 6.48
C PRO A 380 -32.86 6.99 5.69
N GLU A 381 -31.78 7.76 5.76
CA GLU A 381 -31.63 9.02 5.05
C GLU A 381 -30.45 8.94 4.09
N PHE A 382 -30.65 9.36 2.85
CA PHE A 382 -29.65 9.30 1.78
C PHE A 382 -29.38 10.68 1.21
N GLN A 383 -28.11 10.98 0.95
CA GLN A 383 -27.66 12.20 0.28
C GLN A 383 -26.87 11.86 -0.99
N ASN A 384 -27.14 12.60 -2.06
CA ASN A 384 -26.38 12.45 -3.32
C ASN A 384 -24.93 12.86 -3.11
N ILE A 385 -24.02 12.06 -3.69
CA ILE A 385 -22.62 12.41 -3.81
C ILE A 385 -22.50 13.45 -4.92
N SER A 386 -21.83 14.57 -4.63
CA SER A 386 -21.74 15.70 -5.56
C SER A 386 -21.24 15.25 -6.94
N GLY A 387 -21.96 15.63 -7.99
CA GLY A 387 -21.64 15.30 -9.38
C GLY A 387 -21.97 13.87 -9.82
N LEU A 388 -22.54 13.02 -8.94
CA LEU A 388 -22.85 11.62 -9.23
C LEU A 388 -24.34 11.31 -9.07
N ASN A 389 -24.83 10.36 -9.85
CA ASN A 389 -26.12 9.69 -9.69
C ASN A 389 -26.02 8.53 -8.68
N LEU A 390 -25.33 8.78 -7.56
CA LEU A 390 -25.09 7.82 -6.50
C LEU A 390 -25.34 8.53 -5.17
N SER A 391 -26.22 7.98 -4.34
CA SER A 391 -26.45 8.48 -2.99
C SER A 391 -25.78 7.58 -1.97
N HIS A 392 -25.45 8.12 -0.79
CA HIS A 392 -24.98 7.35 0.36
C HIS A 392 -25.84 7.63 1.58
N ALA A 393 -25.92 6.65 2.48
CA ALA A 393 -26.62 6.82 3.74
C ALA A 393 -25.82 7.71 4.70
N VAL A 394 -26.49 8.66 5.35
CA VAL A 394 -25.84 9.67 6.22
C VAL A 394 -26.10 9.49 7.71
N ASN A 395 -27.07 8.65 8.07
CA ASN A 395 -27.46 8.39 9.45
C ASN A 395 -27.13 6.96 9.92
N THR A 396 -26.12 6.34 9.32
CA THR A 396 -25.57 5.03 9.71
C THR A 396 -24.04 5.04 9.61
N GLU A 397 -23.38 4.20 10.42
CA GLU A 397 -21.93 3.97 10.31
C GLU A 397 -21.60 3.04 9.13
N SER A 398 -22.56 2.19 8.76
CA SER A 398 -22.43 1.24 7.66
C SER A 398 -22.26 1.99 6.34
N THR A 399 -21.45 1.45 5.43
CA THR A 399 -21.22 2.08 4.14
C THR A 399 -22.26 1.62 3.13
N VAL A 400 -23.45 2.22 3.22
CA VAL A 400 -24.60 1.95 2.34
C VAL A 400 -24.74 3.02 1.26
N PHE A 401 -24.92 2.58 0.03
CA PHE A 401 -25.22 3.40 -1.14
C PHE A 401 -26.60 3.08 -1.68
N LYS A 402 -27.17 4.04 -2.41
CA LYS A 402 -28.37 3.89 -3.21
C LYS A 402 -28.06 4.28 -4.65
N ASP A 403 -28.24 3.34 -5.57
CA ASP A 403 -28.15 3.54 -7.01
C ASP A 403 -29.52 3.21 -7.60
N LYS A 404 -30.28 4.25 -7.98
CA LYS A 404 -31.69 4.17 -8.38
C LYS A 404 -32.56 3.48 -7.32
N ASN A 405 -33.03 2.26 -7.60
CA ASN A 405 -33.92 1.47 -6.74
C ASN A 405 -33.17 0.33 -6.02
N THR A 406 -31.85 0.26 -6.18
CA THR A 406 -31.00 -0.77 -5.59
C THR A 406 -30.14 -0.16 -4.48
N TYR A 407 -30.04 -0.85 -3.36
CA TYR A 407 -29.17 -0.49 -2.25
C TYR A 407 -27.94 -1.39 -2.26
N PHE A 408 -26.77 -0.82 -2.03
CA PHE A 408 -25.51 -1.54 -1.95
C PHE A 408 -24.86 -1.31 -0.59
N LEU A 409 -24.36 -2.36 0.04
CA LEU A 409 -23.58 -2.28 1.28
C LEU A 409 -22.16 -2.75 1.00
N CYS A 410 -21.16 -1.90 1.27
CA CYS A 410 -19.76 -2.32 1.32
C CYS A 410 -19.40 -2.67 2.77
N ASP A 411 -19.22 -3.95 3.06
CA ASP A 411 -18.93 -4.43 4.41
C ASP A 411 -17.73 -5.40 4.40
N ASN A 412 -16.63 -4.96 5.02
CA ASN A 412 -15.33 -5.67 5.06
C ASN A 412 -14.81 -6.08 3.67
N ALA A 413 -14.76 -5.11 2.76
CA ALA A 413 -14.32 -5.29 1.37
C ALA A 413 -15.16 -6.30 0.55
N VAL A 414 -16.43 -6.49 0.92
CA VAL A 414 -17.41 -7.27 0.14
C VAL A 414 -18.62 -6.41 -0.14
N TRP A 415 -19.10 -6.45 -1.38
CA TRP A 415 -20.33 -5.79 -1.80
C TRP A 415 -21.53 -6.71 -1.60
N PHE A 416 -22.56 -6.17 -0.96
CA PHE A 416 -23.88 -6.77 -0.84
C PHE A 416 -24.92 -5.87 -1.49
N THR A 417 -26.03 -6.44 -1.94
CA THR A 417 -27.15 -5.74 -2.60
C THR A 417 -28.48 -6.05 -1.92
N SER A 418 -29.43 -5.13 -2.02
CA SER A 418 -30.81 -5.31 -1.56
C SER A 418 -31.77 -4.35 -2.29
N SER A 419 -33.05 -4.71 -2.34
CA SER A 419 -34.15 -3.81 -2.74
C SER A 419 -34.60 -2.87 -1.62
N SER A 420 -34.06 -3.04 -0.41
CA SER A 420 -34.42 -2.27 0.79
C SER A 420 -33.17 -1.78 1.52
N PRO A 421 -33.19 -0.57 2.11
CA PRO A 421 -32.05 -0.04 2.87
C PRO A 421 -31.77 -0.84 4.16
N TYR A 422 -32.68 -1.71 4.57
CA TYR A 422 -32.56 -2.56 5.76
C TYR A 422 -32.10 -4.00 5.44
N GLY A 423 -32.00 -4.35 4.15
CA GLY A 423 -31.90 -5.75 3.72
C GLY A 423 -33.28 -6.40 3.50
N PRO A 424 -33.34 -7.74 3.30
CA PRO A 424 -32.22 -8.68 3.42
C PRO A 424 -31.12 -8.38 2.39
N TRP A 425 -29.87 -8.60 2.81
CA TRP A 425 -28.69 -8.33 2.00
C TRP A 425 -28.17 -9.63 1.39
N GLU A 426 -27.90 -9.60 0.09
CA GLU A 426 -27.34 -10.71 -0.67
C GLU A 426 -25.98 -10.32 -1.25
N VAL A 427 -25.09 -11.28 -1.48
CA VAL A 427 -23.78 -10.98 -2.09
C VAL A 427 -24.02 -10.42 -3.50
N ALA A 428 -23.46 -9.26 -3.78
CA ALA A 428 -23.74 -8.54 -5.01
C ALA A 428 -22.97 -9.11 -6.20
N ASP A 429 -23.61 -9.12 -7.37
CA ASP A 429 -22.99 -9.46 -8.65
C ASP A 429 -22.27 -8.29 -9.31
N GLU A 430 -22.65 -7.09 -8.90
CA GLU A 430 -22.11 -5.84 -9.41
C GLU A 430 -21.93 -4.84 -8.26
N ARG A 431 -21.13 -3.82 -8.52
CA ARG A 431 -20.93 -2.69 -7.62
C ARG A 431 -21.72 -1.49 -8.13
N PRO A 432 -21.99 -0.45 -7.30
CA PRO A 432 -22.68 0.75 -7.77
C PRO A 432 -21.97 1.36 -8.98
N LYS A 433 -22.73 1.80 -10.00
CA LYS A 433 -22.17 2.15 -11.32
C LYS A 433 -21.13 3.27 -11.25
N GLU A 434 -21.34 4.25 -10.37
CA GLU A 434 -20.47 5.42 -10.24
C GLU A 434 -19.52 5.39 -9.04
N VAL A 435 -19.39 4.24 -8.34
CA VAL A 435 -18.53 4.12 -7.16
C VAL A 435 -17.06 4.43 -7.48
N SER A 436 -16.59 4.16 -8.70
CA SER A 436 -15.24 4.49 -9.17
C SER A 436 -14.96 5.99 -9.26
N LYS A 437 -16.01 6.82 -9.33
CA LYS A 437 -15.93 8.27 -9.52
C LYS A 437 -16.03 9.06 -8.21
N ILE A 438 -16.17 8.39 -7.07
CA ILE A 438 -16.23 9.06 -5.77
C ILE A 438 -14.90 9.85 -5.57
N PRO A 439 -14.95 11.16 -5.29
CA PRO A 439 -13.76 11.98 -5.09
C PRO A 439 -13.13 11.76 -3.71
N ALA A 440 -11.84 12.06 -3.57
CA ALA A 440 -11.10 11.95 -2.30
C ALA A 440 -11.63 12.90 -1.22
N SER A 441 -12.36 13.96 -1.59
CA SER A 441 -13.07 14.84 -0.67
C SER A 441 -14.34 14.22 -0.05
N HIS A 442 -14.71 13.00 -0.44
CA HIS A 442 -15.85 12.27 0.13
C HIS A 442 -15.40 11.17 1.11
N PRO A 443 -16.04 11.02 2.30
CA PRO A 443 -15.60 10.06 3.33
C PRO A 443 -15.64 8.59 2.89
N LYS A 444 -16.47 8.27 1.89
CA LYS A 444 -16.59 6.92 1.33
C LYS A 444 -15.65 6.66 0.14
N TYR A 445 -14.67 7.53 -0.10
CA TYR A 445 -13.69 7.39 -1.19
C TYR A 445 -13.03 6.01 -1.27
N HIS A 446 -12.69 5.43 -0.12
CA HIS A 446 -12.00 4.16 -0.01
C HIS A 446 -12.77 2.97 -0.65
N THR A 447 -14.10 3.02 -0.78
CA THR A 447 -14.87 1.90 -1.34
C THR A 447 -14.67 1.69 -2.83
N LYS A 448 -14.16 2.69 -3.56
CA LYS A 448 -13.87 2.57 -4.99
C LYS A 448 -12.81 1.51 -5.31
N TYR A 449 -12.01 1.17 -4.29
CA TYR A 449 -10.94 0.19 -4.31
C TYR A 449 -11.40 -1.23 -3.94
N VAL A 450 -12.72 -1.46 -3.87
CA VAL A 450 -13.34 -2.79 -3.69
C VAL A 450 -14.02 -3.21 -4.99
N TYR A 451 -13.74 -4.42 -5.43
CA TYR A 451 -14.09 -4.93 -6.74
C TYR A 451 -14.77 -6.29 -6.66
N ILE A 452 -15.63 -6.55 -7.64
CA ILE A 452 -16.17 -7.86 -7.97
C ILE A 452 -15.58 -8.23 -9.33
N TYR A 453 -14.94 -9.39 -9.42
CA TYR A 453 -14.23 -9.82 -10.63
C TYR A 453 -15.03 -10.81 -11.47
N GLU A 454 -15.63 -11.78 -10.79
CA GLU A 454 -16.37 -12.86 -11.42
C GLU A 454 -17.46 -13.36 -10.48
N THR A 455 -18.58 -13.74 -11.08
CA THR A 455 -19.79 -14.17 -10.38
C THR A 455 -20.25 -15.49 -10.96
N THR A 456 -20.42 -16.50 -10.11
CA THR A 456 -21.04 -17.79 -10.44
C THR A 456 -22.31 -17.98 -9.63
N PRO A 457 -23.17 -18.98 -9.92
CA PRO A 457 -24.38 -19.21 -9.13
C PRO A 457 -24.16 -19.46 -7.63
N THR A 458 -22.96 -19.88 -7.21
CA THR A 458 -22.67 -20.22 -5.80
C THR A 458 -21.59 -19.36 -5.16
N ILE A 459 -20.61 -18.88 -5.94
CA ILE A 459 -19.45 -18.12 -5.47
C ILE A 459 -19.36 -16.78 -6.20
N VAL A 460 -19.00 -15.72 -5.47
CA VAL A 460 -18.56 -14.43 -6.02
C VAL A 460 -17.10 -14.20 -5.68
N TYR A 461 -16.28 -13.94 -6.70
CA TYR A 461 -14.87 -13.60 -6.55
C TYR A 461 -14.73 -12.09 -6.39
N VAL A 462 -14.22 -11.68 -5.23
CA VAL A 462 -14.05 -10.28 -4.86
C VAL A 462 -12.61 -9.98 -4.53
N GLY A 463 -12.27 -8.70 -4.48
CA GLY A 463 -11.02 -8.27 -3.88
C GLY A 463 -10.94 -6.78 -3.71
N TYR A 464 -9.87 -6.35 -3.04
CA TYR A 464 -9.64 -4.95 -2.75
C TYR A 464 -8.16 -4.60 -2.77
N THR A 465 -7.81 -3.45 -3.34
CA THR A 465 -6.44 -2.90 -3.26
C THR A 465 -6.21 -2.19 -1.92
N PRO A 466 -4.96 -1.99 -1.48
CA PRO A 466 -4.61 -1.21 -0.30
C PRO A 466 -5.27 0.18 -0.18
N GLY A 467 -5.76 0.78 -1.28
CA GLY A 467 -6.60 1.97 -1.26
C GLY A 467 -7.88 1.85 -0.40
N TYR A 468 -8.44 0.65 -0.23
CA TYR A 468 -9.57 0.43 0.68
C TYR A 468 -9.18 0.68 2.15
N SER A 469 -7.93 0.36 2.50
CA SER A 469 -7.33 0.61 3.81
C SER A 469 -6.66 1.98 3.96
N GLY A 470 -6.71 2.84 2.93
CA GLY A 470 -6.15 4.19 2.98
C GLY A 470 -4.80 4.38 2.30
N SER A 471 -4.22 3.37 1.65
CA SER A 471 -2.95 3.48 0.91
C SER A 471 -3.19 3.93 -0.52
N TYR A 472 -2.79 5.15 -0.85
CA TYR A 472 -3.03 5.74 -2.17
C TYR A 472 -1.72 6.03 -2.90
N VAL A 473 -1.68 5.71 -4.19
CA VAL A 473 -0.59 6.15 -5.08
C VAL A 473 -0.75 7.65 -5.33
N TYR A 474 0.25 8.43 -4.93
CA TYR A 474 0.28 9.88 -5.04
C TYR A 474 1.57 10.28 -5.75
N HIS A 475 1.45 10.67 -7.02
CA HIS A 475 2.59 10.84 -7.92
C HIS A 475 3.49 9.59 -7.93
N ASN A 476 4.78 9.76 -7.61
CA ASN A 476 5.82 8.75 -7.67
C ASN A 476 6.04 8.00 -6.33
N THR A 477 5.12 8.14 -5.38
CA THR A 477 5.16 7.44 -4.09
C THR A 477 3.77 7.00 -3.63
N VAL A 478 3.69 6.43 -2.42
CA VAL A 478 2.43 6.12 -1.74
C VAL A 478 2.24 6.99 -0.50
N VAL A 479 0.99 7.36 -0.23
CA VAL A 479 0.58 8.12 0.95
C VAL A 479 -0.56 7.43 1.67
N TYR A 480 -0.65 7.65 2.98
CA TYR A 480 -1.77 7.18 3.78
C TYR A 480 -2.82 8.29 3.93
N GLY A 481 -4.09 7.94 3.77
CA GLY A 481 -5.21 8.87 3.92
C GLY A 481 -5.29 9.92 2.80
N THR A 482 -6.43 10.59 2.70
CA THR A 482 -6.70 11.58 1.64
C THR A 482 -6.29 13.00 2.02
N GLY A 483 -5.97 13.25 3.29
CA GLY A 483 -5.73 14.57 3.88
C GLY A 483 -6.96 15.48 4.01
N HIS A 484 -8.12 15.04 3.52
CA HIS A 484 -9.37 15.80 3.65
C HIS A 484 -9.97 15.65 5.04
N TYR A 485 -10.54 16.73 5.56
CA TYR A 485 -11.41 16.67 6.73
C TYR A 485 -12.83 16.29 6.30
N TYR A 486 -13.38 15.26 6.92
CA TYR A 486 -14.76 14.84 6.70
C TYR A 486 -15.59 15.17 7.94
N ASN A 487 -16.65 15.95 7.78
CA ASN A 487 -17.54 16.28 8.90
C ASN A 487 -18.16 14.99 9.48
N PRO A 488 -17.89 14.65 10.75
CA PRO A 488 -18.42 13.45 11.38
C PRO A 488 -19.85 13.62 11.90
N TRP A 489 -20.38 14.84 11.94
CA TRP A 489 -21.64 15.14 12.62
C TRP A 489 -22.85 15.08 11.70
N TYR A 490 -23.84 14.29 12.10
CA TYR A 490 -25.17 14.31 11.50
C TYR A 490 -26.27 14.24 12.58
N ARG A 491 -27.14 15.26 12.63
CA ARG A 491 -28.25 15.39 13.59
C ARG A 491 -27.88 15.07 15.06
N GLY A 492 -26.72 15.53 15.51
CA GLY A 492 -26.24 15.34 16.89
C GLY A 492 -25.59 13.98 17.17
N TYR A 493 -25.48 13.11 16.15
CA TYR A 493 -24.72 11.87 16.22
C TYR A 493 -23.34 12.07 15.57
N TYR A 494 -22.33 11.49 16.21
CA TYR A 494 -20.95 11.45 15.72
C TYR A 494 -20.73 10.14 14.96
N TYR A 495 -20.37 10.25 13.68
CA TYR A 495 -20.02 9.16 12.78
C TYR A 495 -18.53 9.26 12.45
N HIS A 496 -17.76 8.22 12.76
CA HIS A 496 -16.31 8.29 12.62
C HIS A 496 -15.89 8.19 11.15
N HIS A 497 -14.87 8.98 10.77
CA HIS A 497 -14.19 8.86 9.46
C HIS A 497 -12.71 8.58 9.65
N HIS A 498 -12.03 8.15 8.58
CA HIS A 498 -10.61 7.79 8.63
C HIS A 498 -9.75 9.05 8.76
N TYR A 499 -8.81 9.04 9.71
CA TYR A 499 -7.83 10.12 9.88
C TYR A 499 -6.63 9.94 8.95
N THR A 500 -6.05 11.06 8.50
CA THR A 500 -4.75 11.06 7.77
C THR A 500 -3.57 11.29 8.71
N TYR A 501 -3.78 12.04 9.80
CA TYR A 501 -2.78 12.46 10.76
C TYR A 501 -3.23 12.16 12.19
N GLY A 502 -2.30 12.12 13.14
CA GLY A 502 -2.53 11.94 14.58
C GLY A 502 -2.05 10.60 15.15
N PHE A 503 -1.47 9.75 14.30
CA PHE A 503 -1.08 8.38 14.66
C PHE A 503 0.32 8.01 14.17
N ASN A 504 1.15 9.01 13.85
CA ASN A 504 2.53 8.82 13.43
C ASN A 504 2.66 7.68 12.41
N ILE A 505 1.85 7.75 11.35
CA ILE A 505 1.68 6.66 10.40
C ILE A 505 2.90 6.62 9.49
N ARG A 506 3.47 5.41 9.32
CA ARG A 506 4.69 5.20 8.54
C ARG A 506 4.56 4.04 7.60
N TYR A 507 5.31 4.12 6.52
CA TYR A 507 5.43 3.02 5.57
C TYR A 507 6.85 2.48 5.63
N ASP A 508 6.97 1.15 5.66
CA ASP A 508 8.21 0.49 5.30
C ASP A 508 7.94 -0.61 4.27
N TYR A 509 8.93 -0.89 3.43
CA TYR A 509 8.79 -1.84 2.32
C TYR A 509 8.51 -3.28 2.76
N TRP A 510 8.89 -3.66 3.99
CA TRP A 510 8.76 -5.03 4.47
C TRP A 510 7.41 -5.30 5.12
N ASN A 511 6.86 -4.29 5.80
CA ASN A 511 5.71 -4.40 6.68
C ASN A 511 4.50 -3.58 6.20
N GLY A 512 4.68 -2.72 5.21
CA GLY A 512 3.67 -1.79 4.71
C GLY A 512 3.38 -0.65 5.69
N TRP A 513 2.12 -0.20 5.72
CA TRP A 513 1.70 0.84 6.66
C TRP A 513 1.67 0.32 8.09
N SER A 514 2.38 1.02 8.97
CA SER A 514 2.37 0.81 10.41
C SER A 514 1.98 2.11 11.12
N PHE A 515 1.33 1.95 12.28
CA PHE A 515 0.85 3.06 13.07
C PHE A 515 1.76 3.22 14.28
N GLY A 516 2.29 4.43 14.44
CA GLY A 516 3.19 4.81 15.50
C GLY A 516 2.42 5.28 16.72
N PHE A 517 2.67 4.64 17.84
CA PHE A 517 2.00 4.94 19.09
C PHE A 517 3.06 5.00 20.17
N SER A 518 3.74 6.14 20.20
CA SER A 518 4.83 6.40 21.13
C SER A 518 4.37 6.22 22.59
N TYR A 519 5.32 5.87 23.47
CA TYR A 519 5.16 5.67 24.92
C TYR A 519 3.84 4.99 25.33
N GLY A 520 3.77 3.68 25.05
CA GLY A 520 2.72 2.79 25.53
C GLY A 520 1.75 2.41 24.43
N SER A 521 1.62 1.10 24.20
CA SER A 521 0.69 0.55 23.22
C SER A 521 -0.68 1.25 23.28
N PRO A 522 -1.18 1.75 22.15
CA PRO A 522 -2.37 2.59 22.06
C PRO A 522 -3.65 1.79 22.26
N TYR A 523 -3.60 0.47 22.22
CA TYR A 523 -4.81 -0.35 22.29
C TYR A 523 -5.54 -0.17 23.63
N TYR A 524 -4.90 0.44 24.63
CA TYR A 524 -5.49 0.81 25.92
C TYR A 524 -5.66 2.32 26.14
N TRP A 525 -5.20 3.17 25.23
CA TRP A 525 -5.49 4.61 25.24
C TRP A 525 -6.63 4.95 24.27
N TRP A 526 -6.81 4.11 23.25
CA TRP A 526 -7.73 4.22 22.15
C TRP A 526 -8.47 2.89 22.03
N GLY A 527 -9.80 2.91 21.93
CA GLY A 527 -10.62 1.69 22.02
C GLY A 527 -11.63 1.69 23.18
N TYR A 528 -11.79 2.82 23.85
CA TYR A 528 -12.95 3.09 24.69
C TYR A 528 -14.03 3.74 23.84
N ASN A 529 -15.08 3.00 23.54
CA ASN A 529 -16.25 3.50 22.85
C ASN A 529 -17.50 3.08 23.65
N TYR A 530 -17.91 3.94 24.60
CA TYR A 530 -19.11 3.74 25.42
C TYR A 530 -20.37 3.59 24.57
N TRP A 531 -20.34 4.14 23.36
CA TRP A 531 -21.50 4.26 22.50
C TRP A 531 -21.56 3.16 21.44
N ARG A 532 -20.44 2.52 21.05
CA ARG A 532 -20.40 1.47 19.99
C ARG A 532 -19.19 0.51 20.11
N PRO A 533 -19.37 -0.80 20.23
CA PRO A 533 -18.25 -1.77 20.20
C PRO A 533 -17.55 -1.84 18.83
N GLY A 534 -16.23 -2.03 18.80
CA GLY A 534 -15.52 -2.62 17.63
C GLY A 534 -14.95 -1.66 16.57
N TRP A 535 -15.04 -0.34 16.76
CA TRP A 535 -14.58 0.63 15.76
C TRP A 535 -13.18 1.16 16.04
N TYR A 536 -12.34 1.11 15.01
CA TYR A 536 -10.95 1.56 15.00
C TYR A 536 -10.84 2.83 14.14
N HIS A 537 -10.20 3.90 14.62
CA HIS A 537 -10.18 5.22 13.97
C HIS A 537 -9.27 5.33 12.74
N TRP A 538 -8.67 4.22 12.33
CA TRP A 538 -7.52 4.16 11.43
C TRP A 538 -7.79 3.34 10.17
N GLY A 539 -9.07 3.19 9.79
CA GLY A 539 -9.46 2.54 8.55
C GLY A 539 -10.89 1.98 8.60
N PRO A 540 -11.28 1.20 7.59
CA PRO A 540 -12.64 0.64 7.51
C PRO A 540 -12.94 -0.29 8.69
N HIS A 541 -14.22 -0.62 8.89
CA HIS A 541 -14.65 -1.50 9.97
C HIS A 541 -13.81 -2.79 10.03
N TYR A 542 -13.43 -3.23 11.25
CA TYR A 542 -12.51 -4.35 11.52
C TYR A 542 -11.08 -4.23 10.97
N TYR A 543 -10.69 -3.13 10.30
CA TYR A 543 -9.30 -2.91 9.92
C TYR A 543 -8.42 -2.78 11.17
N ARG A 544 -7.44 -3.67 11.27
CA ARG A 544 -6.43 -3.68 12.33
C ARG A 544 -5.07 -3.48 11.67
N PRO A 545 -4.57 -2.24 11.61
CA PRO A 545 -3.27 -2.01 11.02
C PRO A 545 -2.16 -2.64 11.88
N PRO A 546 -1.03 -3.01 11.27
CA PRO A 546 0.22 -3.21 12.01
C PRO A 546 0.55 -1.98 12.86
N TYR A 547 1.15 -2.20 14.02
CA TYR A 547 1.71 -1.13 14.85
C TYR A 547 3.19 -1.41 15.10
N TYR A 548 3.98 -0.34 15.23
CA TYR A 548 5.40 -0.43 15.56
C TYR A 548 5.63 0.13 16.98
N HIS A 549 6.36 -0.62 17.80
CA HIS A 549 6.84 -0.19 19.13
C HIS A 549 8.24 -0.76 19.34
N ARG A 550 9.14 -0.01 20.00
CA ARG A 550 10.45 -0.52 20.42
C ARG A 550 10.28 -1.84 21.19
N GLY A 551 10.80 -2.94 20.65
CA GLY A 551 10.84 -4.26 21.29
C GLY A 551 9.71 -5.24 21.00
N TYR A 552 8.74 -4.94 20.10
CA TYR A 552 7.64 -5.87 19.78
C TYR A 552 7.80 -6.52 18.40
N HIS A 553 7.34 -7.77 18.28
CA HIS A 553 7.32 -8.51 17.01
C HIS A 553 6.27 -7.95 16.05
N TYR A 554 6.64 -7.84 14.76
CA TYR A 554 5.72 -7.50 13.67
C TYR A 554 4.50 -8.41 13.68
N ARG A 555 3.29 -7.83 13.72
CA ARG A 555 2.05 -8.57 13.51
C ARG A 555 1.70 -8.52 12.02
N PRO A 556 1.56 -9.68 11.34
CA PRO A 556 1.20 -9.69 9.93
C PRO A 556 -0.19 -9.08 9.73
N HIS A 557 -0.32 -8.27 8.68
CA HIS A 557 -1.59 -7.68 8.28
C HIS A 557 -2.66 -8.77 8.05
N ARG A 558 -3.79 -8.66 8.76
CA ARG A 558 -4.95 -9.56 8.58
C ARG A 558 -5.95 -8.91 7.61
N PRO A 559 -6.44 -9.62 6.57
CA PRO A 559 -7.48 -9.10 5.70
C PRO A 559 -8.75 -8.77 6.49
N PRO A 560 -9.55 -7.76 6.09
CA PRO A 560 -10.80 -7.37 6.75
C PRO A 560 -11.83 -8.51 6.92
N TYR A 561 -11.79 -9.54 6.07
CA TYR A 561 -12.66 -10.72 6.16
C TYR A 561 -12.07 -11.89 6.98
N TYR A 562 -10.98 -11.69 7.72
CA TYR A 562 -10.39 -12.73 8.58
C TYR A 562 -11.42 -13.28 9.60
N ARG A 563 -11.60 -14.61 9.62
CA ARG A 563 -12.58 -15.37 10.43
C ARG A 563 -14.06 -15.11 10.11
N ARG A 564 -14.39 -14.53 8.96
CA ARG A 564 -15.78 -14.34 8.55
C ARG A 564 -16.35 -15.61 7.90
N SER A 565 -17.52 -16.03 8.36
CA SER A 565 -18.23 -17.18 7.77
C SER A 565 -18.53 -16.94 6.30
N GLY A 566 -18.34 -17.97 5.47
CA GLY A 566 -18.61 -17.92 4.03
C GLY A 566 -17.60 -17.16 3.18
N ILE A 567 -16.50 -16.66 3.77
CA ILE A 567 -15.42 -16.01 3.02
C ILE A 567 -14.14 -16.79 3.23
N LYS A 568 -13.59 -17.33 2.14
CA LYS A 568 -12.30 -18.02 2.17
C LYS A 568 -11.31 -17.22 1.35
N ARG A 569 -10.05 -17.18 1.80
CA ARG A 569 -8.96 -16.90 0.86
C ARG A 569 -9.10 -17.94 -0.25
N TYR A 570 -8.99 -17.51 -1.49
CA TYR A 570 -9.14 -18.43 -2.60
C TYR A 570 -7.90 -19.33 -2.65
N GLU A 571 -7.98 -20.45 -1.94
CA GLU A 571 -7.09 -21.58 -2.13
C GLU A 571 -7.85 -22.49 -3.09
N ARG A 572 -7.43 -22.59 -4.35
CA ARG A 572 -7.95 -23.65 -5.23
C ARG A 572 -7.82 -24.98 -4.49
N PRO A 573 -8.80 -25.89 -4.59
CA PRO A 573 -8.60 -27.26 -4.17
C PRO A 573 -7.39 -27.78 -4.94
N ILE A 574 -6.31 -28.05 -4.24
CA ILE A 574 -5.17 -28.77 -4.81
C ILE A 574 -5.75 -30.14 -5.17
N THR A 575 -5.94 -30.40 -6.46
CA THR A 575 -6.16 -31.76 -6.95
C THR A 575 -4.87 -32.52 -6.70
N TYR A 576 -4.73 -33.02 -5.47
CA TYR A 576 -3.79 -34.09 -5.16
C TYR A 576 -4.19 -35.27 -6.04
N ASN A 577 -3.37 -35.55 -7.04
CA ASN A 577 -3.40 -36.87 -7.64
C ASN A 577 -2.93 -37.82 -6.54
N ASN A 578 -3.86 -38.63 -6.04
CA ASN A 578 -3.63 -39.67 -5.03
C ASN A 578 -2.57 -40.64 -5.57
N ASN A 579 -1.31 -40.39 -5.24
CA ASN A 579 -0.26 -41.38 -5.15
C ASN A 579 0.70 -40.91 -4.06
N GLY A 580 0.40 -41.35 -2.84
CA GLY A 580 1.22 -41.11 -1.67
C GLY A 580 2.63 -41.63 -1.89
N ASN A 581 3.60 -40.72 -1.82
CA ASN A 581 4.91 -40.89 -1.18
C ASN A 581 5.79 -39.68 -1.49
N LEU A 582 5.84 -38.72 -0.58
CA LEU A 582 6.99 -37.84 -0.45
C LEU A 582 7.56 -38.01 0.96
N LYS A 583 8.62 -38.82 1.04
CA LYS A 583 9.56 -38.80 2.17
C LYS A 583 10.16 -37.39 2.28
N PRO A 584 10.51 -36.90 3.48
CA PRO A 584 11.23 -35.65 3.62
C PRO A 584 12.55 -35.75 2.86
N ARG A 585 12.80 -34.84 1.91
CA ARG A 585 14.09 -34.80 1.21
C ARG A 585 15.17 -34.43 2.24
N PRO A 586 16.25 -35.22 2.37
CA PRO A 586 17.33 -34.92 3.28
C PRO A 586 18.12 -33.70 2.79
N ASN A 587 18.51 -32.88 3.75
CA ASN A 587 19.35 -31.71 3.56
C ASN A 587 20.76 -32.16 3.11
N VAL A 588 20.97 -32.33 1.79
CA VAL A 588 22.30 -32.59 1.22
C VAL A 588 22.55 -31.62 0.08
N ARG A 589 23.32 -30.58 0.40
CA ARG A 589 23.95 -29.68 -0.56
C ARG A 589 25.00 -30.46 -1.36
N PRO A 590 24.99 -30.49 -2.70
CA PRO A 590 26.09 -31.05 -3.47
C PRO A 590 27.36 -30.21 -3.22
N LYS A 591 28.44 -30.85 -2.78
CA LYS A 591 29.76 -30.24 -2.63
C LYS A 591 30.31 -29.95 -4.04
N PRO A 592 30.84 -28.75 -4.34
CA PRO A 592 31.45 -28.47 -5.64
C PRO A 592 32.66 -29.37 -5.87
N ALA A 593 32.81 -29.89 -7.09
CA ALA A 593 34.00 -30.64 -7.50
C ALA A 593 35.26 -29.76 -7.46
N PRO A 594 36.44 -30.28 -7.04
CA PRO A 594 37.68 -29.52 -7.05
C PRO A 594 38.12 -29.22 -8.48
N ARG A 595 38.41 -27.94 -8.78
CA ARG A 595 39.01 -27.50 -10.04
C ARG A 595 40.49 -27.91 -10.09
N PRO A 596 41.05 -28.36 -11.24
CA PRO A 596 42.47 -28.67 -11.36
C PRO A 596 43.34 -27.41 -11.15
N THR A 597 44.40 -27.55 -10.37
CA THR A 597 45.41 -26.51 -10.11
C THR A 597 46.27 -26.24 -11.34
N PRO A 598 46.45 -24.97 -11.79
CA PRO A 598 47.46 -24.61 -12.76
C PRO A 598 48.86 -24.65 -12.15
N LYS A 599 49.83 -25.20 -12.88
CA LYS A 599 51.25 -25.29 -12.53
C LYS A 599 51.87 -23.88 -12.44
N PRO A 600 52.79 -23.58 -11.49
CA PRO A 600 53.37 -22.25 -11.35
C PRO A 600 54.31 -21.91 -12.51
N ALA A 601 54.19 -20.71 -13.07
CA ALA A 601 55.16 -20.15 -14.02
C ALA A 601 56.42 -19.61 -13.30
N PRO A 602 57.61 -19.59 -13.94
CA PRO A 602 58.86 -19.22 -13.29
C PRO A 602 58.97 -17.71 -13.04
N LYS A 603 59.61 -17.36 -11.91
CA LYS A 603 59.85 -15.99 -11.42
C LYS A 603 60.84 -15.23 -12.31
N PRO A 604 60.58 -13.97 -12.73
CA PRO A 604 61.58 -13.18 -13.45
C PRO A 604 62.61 -12.52 -12.52
N THR A 605 63.88 -12.55 -12.93
CA THR A 605 65.05 -11.95 -12.28
C THR A 605 65.07 -10.41 -12.38
N PRO A 606 65.69 -9.67 -11.43
CA PRO A 606 65.68 -8.20 -11.43
C PRO A 606 66.69 -7.63 -12.44
N LYS A 607 66.29 -6.60 -13.22
CA LYS A 607 67.18 -5.83 -14.11
C LYS A 607 67.78 -4.60 -13.38
N PRO A 608 68.98 -4.12 -13.77
CA PRO A 608 69.72 -3.07 -13.05
C PRO A 608 69.23 -1.65 -13.40
N LYS A 609 69.44 -0.73 -12.46
CA LYS A 609 69.01 0.68 -12.48
C LYS A 609 69.83 1.52 -13.48
N PRO A 610 69.20 2.43 -14.27
CA PRO A 610 69.92 3.24 -15.26
C PRO A 610 70.50 4.55 -14.67
N THR A 611 71.67 4.94 -15.19
CA THR A 611 72.42 6.18 -14.91
C THR A 611 71.84 7.40 -15.67
N PRO A 612 71.99 8.65 -15.16
CA PRO A 612 71.34 9.82 -15.75
C PRO A 612 72.15 10.47 -16.89
N LYS A 613 71.47 10.95 -17.94
CA LYS A 613 72.02 11.75 -19.06
C LYS A 613 71.47 13.20 -19.04
N PRO A 614 72.16 14.19 -19.66
CA PRO A 614 72.07 15.61 -19.33
C PRO A 614 71.00 16.40 -20.09
N ALA A 615 70.69 17.59 -19.56
CA ALA A 615 69.59 18.47 -19.97
C ALA A 615 69.78 19.11 -21.37
N PRO A 616 68.67 19.44 -22.10
CA PRO A 616 68.74 20.00 -23.45
C PRO A 616 68.89 21.54 -23.48
N LYS A 617 69.58 22.04 -24.51
CA LYS A 617 69.80 23.48 -24.81
C LYS A 617 68.56 24.16 -25.45
N PRO A 618 68.43 25.50 -25.37
CA PRO A 618 67.20 26.23 -25.74
C PRO A 618 67.00 26.41 -27.26
N ALA A 619 65.72 26.49 -27.67
CA ALA A 619 65.25 26.59 -29.05
C ALA A 619 65.41 27.99 -29.70
N PRO A 620 65.55 28.09 -31.03
CA PRO A 620 65.69 29.38 -31.73
C PRO A 620 64.33 30.06 -32.02
N LYS A 621 64.34 31.41 -32.00
CA LYS A 621 63.18 32.31 -32.20
C LYS A 621 62.59 32.24 -33.63
N PRO A 622 61.26 32.44 -33.79
CA PRO A 622 60.57 32.40 -35.08
C PRO A 622 60.82 33.65 -35.94
N LYS A 623 60.89 33.45 -37.26
CA LYS A 623 61.10 34.46 -38.31
C LYS A 623 59.77 35.16 -38.69
N PRO A 624 59.74 36.44 -39.08
CA PRO A 624 58.50 37.22 -39.24
C PRO A 624 57.80 36.98 -40.59
N THR A 625 56.47 37.09 -40.58
CA THR A 625 55.55 37.03 -41.73
C THR A 625 55.68 38.26 -42.65
N PRO A 626 55.50 38.14 -43.98
CA PRO A 626 55.63 39.28 -44.90
C PRO A 626 54.41 40.21 -44.85
N LYS A 627 54.67 41.52 -44.93
CA LYS A 627 53.70 42.62 -44.97
C LYS A 627 53.14 42.79 -46.40
N PRO A 628 51.86 43.18 -46.59
CA PRO A 628 51.32 43.43 -47.94
C PRO A 628 51.91 44.71 -48.55
N ALA A 629 52.22 44.65 -49.85
CA ALA A 629 52.72 45.78 -50.63
C ALA A 629 51.59 46.79 -50.96
N PRO A 630 51.85 48.10 -50.88
CA PRO A 630 51.02 49.11 -51.53
C PRO A 630 51.43 49.28 -53.02
N LYS A 631 50.45 49.53 -53.89
CA LYS A 631 50.66 50.06 -55.27
C LYS A 631 51.17 51.51 -55.21
N PRO A 632 51.78 52.08 -56.28
CA PRO A 632 52.24 51.50 -57.55
C PRO A 632 53.75 51.25 -57.62
#